data_AF-A0AAW0LWL3-F1
#
_entry.id   AF-A0AAW0LWL3-F1
#
_cell.length_a   1.000
_cell.length_b   1.000
_cell.length_c   1.000
_cell.angle_alpha   90.00
_cell.angle_beta   90.00
_cell.angle_gamma   90.00
#
_symmetry.space_group_name_H-M   'P 1'
#
loop_
_entity.id
_entity.type
_entity.pdbx_description
1 polymer ?
#
loop_
_entity_poly.entity_id
_entity_poly.type
_entity_poly.pdbx_seq_one_letter_code
_entity_poly.pdbx_strand_id
1 'polypeptide(L)'
;MTDASWFVESNLQRIICVLHGVSCGANIADYVARKVVEAGKLLYPVKVVAQVLINPFFIGSVPTHSELKLANSYFYVKSMCMFAWKLFLPRKSSVWTTQLLTPLSQIGGLL
;
A
#
# COMPACT_ATOMS: atom_id res chain seq x y z
N MET A 1 -12.03 18.50 -44.84
CA MET A 1 -12.28 17.44 -43.84
C MET A 1 -11.43 17.76 -42.62
N THR A 2 -12.02 18.46 -41.65
CA THR A 2 -11.38 18.86 -40.40
C THR A 2 -11.29 17.66 -39.48
N ASP A 3 -10.08 17.39 -39.01
CA ASP A 3 -9.77 16.35 -38.03
C ASP A 3 -10.59 16.52 -36.76
N ALA A 4 -11.43 15.52 -36.47
CA ALA A 4 -12.29 15.44 -35.28
C ALA A 4 -11.59 14.77 -34.09
N SER A 5 -10.26 14.65 -34.13
CA SER A 5 -9.43 14.10 -33.05
C SER A 5 -9.72 14.75 -31.68
N TRP A 6 -9.96 16.05 -31.65
CA TRP A 6 -10.32 16.79 -30.43
C TRP A 6 -11.67 16.36 -29.83
N PHE A 7 -12.63 15.97 -30.67
CA PHE A 7 -13.96 15.51 -30.24
C PHE A 7 -13.90 14.14 -29.56
N VAL A 8 -12.93 13.31 -29.94
CA VAL A 8 -12.66 12.00 -29.32
C VAL A 8 -11.95 12.19 -27.96
N GLU A 9 -11.03 13.15 -27.83
CA GLU A 9 -10.38 13.50 -26.56
C GLU A 9 -11.36 14.05 -25.50
N SER A 10 -12.42 14.76 -25.91
CA SER A 10 -13.42 15.30 -24.98
C SER A 10 -14.37 14.26 -24.36
N ASN A 11 -14.38 13.02 -24.86
CA ASN A 11 -15.23 11.93 -24.35
C ASN A 11 -14.49 10.87 -23.52
N LEU A 12 -13.26 11.19 -23.09
CA LEU A 12 -12.45 10.34 -22.23
C LEU A 12 -13.09 10.22 -20.83
N GLN A 13 -14.03 9.27 -20.65
CA GLN A 13 -14.58 8.93 -19.34
C GLN A 13 -13.45 8.48 -18.42
N ARG A 14 -13.04 9.38 -17.53
CA ARG A 14 -12.04 9.09 -16.52
C ARG A 14 -12.69 8.29 -15.39
N ILE A 15 -12.21 7.07 -15.18
CA ILE A 15 -12.65 6.22 -14.07
C ILE A 15 -11.95 6.73 -12.82
N ILE A 16 -12.71 7.35 -11.92
CA ILE A 16 -12.21 7.80 -10.62
C ILE A 16 -12.33 6.65 -9.64
N CYS A 17 -11.21 6.26 -9.02
CA CYS A 17 -11.21 5.18 -8.04
C CYS A 17 -10.52 5.58 -6.74
N VAL A 18 -10.95 4.93 -5.65
CA VAL A 18 -10.37 5.05 -4.32
C VAL A 18 -9.81 3.68 -3.94
N LEU A 19 -8.55 3.64 -3.50
CA LEU A 19 -7.95 2.41 -3.00
C LEU A 19 -8.35 2.22 -1.55
N HIS A 20 -9.02 1.11 -1.25
CA HIS A 20 -9.42 0.77 0.10
C HIS A 20 -8.79 -0.55 0.54
N GLY A 21 -8.35 -0.63 1.79
CA GLY A 21 -7.88 -1.86 2.36
C GLY A 21 -7.98 -1.88 3.88
N VAL A 22 -8.11 -3.10 4.42
CA VAL A 22 -8.15 -3.39 5.85
C VAL A 22 -7.05 -4.41 6.17
N SER A 23 -6.33 -4.24 7.28
CA SER A 23 -5.28 -5.19 7.71
C SER A 23 -4.25 -5.44 6.59
N CYS A 24 -3.99 -6.68 6.18
CA CYS A 24 -3.08 -7.02 5.07
C CYS A 24 -3.54 -6.43 3.72
N GLY A 25 -4.84 -6.26 3.51
CA GLY A 25 -5.37 -5.60 2.31
C GLY A 25 -4.97 -4.13 2.23
N ALA A 26 -4.79 -3.46 3.38
CA ALA A 26 -4.29 -2.10 3.41
C ALA A 26 -2.80 -2.00 3.03
N ASN A 27 -1.99 -3.02 3.35
CA ASN A 27 -0.62 -3.11 2.87
C ASN A 27 -0.56 -3.23 1.34
N ILE A 28 -1.44 -4.06 0.76
CA ILE A 28 -1.57 -4.19 -0.70
C ILE A 28 -2.03 -2.86 -1.31
N ALA A 29 -3.05 -2.21 -0.72
CA ALA A 29 -3.56 -0.93 -1.20
C ALA A 29 -2.49 0.16 -1.20
N ASP A 30 -1.66 0.25 -0.15
CA ASP A 30 -0.50 1.15 -0.10
C ASP A 30 0.53 0.84 -1.20
N TYR A 31 0.87 -0.44 -1.38
CA TYR A 31 1.80 -0.84 -2.42
C TYR A 31 1.30 -0.47 -3.82
N VAL A 32 0.02 -0.75 -4.10
CA VAL A 32 -0.62 -0.39 -5.36
C VAL A 32 -0.65 1.13 -5.52
N ALA A 33 -0.95 1.90 -4.46
CA ALA A 33 -0.94 3.36 -4.52
C ALA A 33 0.44 3.91 -4.95
N ARG A 34 1.53 3.37 -4.40
CA ARG A 34 2.90 3.74 -4.81
C ARG A 34 3.18 3.38 -6.27
N LYS A 35 2.79 2.18 -6.71
CA LYS A 35 2.91 1.77 -8.11
C LYS A 35 2.07 2.61 -9.07
N VAL A 36 0.93 3.11 -8.61
CA VAL A 36 0.09 4.03 -9.37
C VAL A 36 0.79 5.38 -9.57
N VAL A 37 1.43 5.90 -8.53
CA VAL A 37 2.22 7.13 -8.63
C VAL A 37 3.41 6.96 -9.59
N GLU A 38 4.14 5.84 -9.49
CA GLU A 38 5.24 5.51 -10.40
C GLU A 38 4.78 5.37 -11.88
N ALA A 39 3.61 4.76 -12.12
CA ALA A 39 3.08 4.52 -13.46
C ALA A 39 2.51 5.79 -14.14
N GLY A 40 2.10 6.79 -13.37
CA GLY A 40 1.65 8.08 -13.88
C GLY A 40 0.53 7.99 -14.92
N LYS A 41 0.76 8.52 -16.13
CA LYS A 41 -0.25 8.57 -17.21
C LYS A 41 -0.54 7.20 -17.85
N LEU A 42 0.26 6.17 -17.60
CA LEU A 42 0.05 4.82 -18.15
C LEU A 42 -1.25 4.17 -17.66
N LEU A 43 -1.83 4.68 -16.59
CA LEU A 43 -3.06 4.15 -16.00
C LEU A 43 -4.33 4.76 -16.58
N TYR A 44 -4.24 5.64 -17.58
CA TYR A 44 -5.41 6.13 -18.29
C TYR A 44 -6.26 4.95 -18.82
N PRO A 45 -7.60 4.94 -18.60
CA PRO A 45 -8.47 6.02 -18.11
C PRO A 45 -8.64 6.13 -16.59
N VAL A 46 -7.96 5.29 -15.80
CA VAL A 46 -8.11 5.22 -14.34
C VAL A 46 -7.31 6.33 -13.63
N LYS A 47 -7.98 7.07 -12.75
CA LYS A 47 -7.38 8.03 -11.83
C LYS A 47 -7.68 7.61 -10.39
N VAL A 48 -6.65 7.13 -9.69
CA VAL A 48 -6.73 6.98 -8.22
C VAL A 48 -6.70 8.36 -7.60
N VAL A 49 -7.72 8.69 -6.79
CA VAL A 49 -7.84 10.02 -6.16
C VAL A 49 -7.59 10.00 -4.66
N ALA A 50 -7.72 8.84 -4.01
CA ALA A 50 -7.52 8.71 -2.58
C ALA A 50 -7.15 7.27 -2.20
N GLN A 51 -6.55 7.14 -1.01
CA GLN A 51 -6.33 5.87 -0.33
C GLN A 51 -6.99 5.90 1.06
N VAL A 52 -7.69 4.83 1.43
CA VAL A 52 -8.33 4.65 2.74
C VAL A 52 -7.82 3.34 3.36
N LEU A 53 -6.96 3.47 4.36
CA LEU A 53 -6.29 2.35 5.02
C LEU A 53 -6.83 2.19 6.44
N ILE A 54 -7.48 1.07 6.74
CA ILE A 54 -7.99 0.78 8.09
C ILE A 54 -7.11 -0.28 8.75
N ASN A 55 -6.56 0.06 9.92
CA ASN A 55 -5.68 -0.79 10.72
C ASN A 55 -4.64 -1.53 9.86
N PRO A 56 -3.80 -0.80 9.11
CA PRO A 56 -2.97 -1.42 8.10
C PRO A 56 -1.93 -2.35 8.73
N PHE A 57 -1.79 -3.54 8.14
CA PHE A 57 -0.83 -4.52 8.63
C PHE A 57 0.55 -4.20 8.09
N PHE A 58 1.29 -3.40 8.86
CA PHE A 58 2.71 -3.11 8.66
C PHE A 58 3.53 -3.76 9.76
N ILE A 59 4.78 -4.09 9.45
CA ILE A 59 5.71 -4.67 10.42
C ILE A 59 7.11 -4.15 10.19
N GLY A 60 7.83 -3.89 11.28
CA GLY A 60 9.21 -3.46 11.27
C GLY A 60 10.17 -4.53 11.73
N SER A 61 11.46 -4.27 11.52
CA SER A 61 12.56 -4.99 12.15
C SER A 61 12.53 -4.83 13.67
N VAL A 62 12.41 -3.59 14.13
CA VAL A 62 12.36 -3.26 15.55
C VAL A 62 10.90 -3.27 16.01
N PRO A 63 10.55 -4.07 17.03
CA PRO A 63 9.21 -4.05 17.60
C PRO A 63 8.87 -2.66 18.14
N THR A 64 7.71 -2.15 17.76
CA THR A 64 7.18 -0.90 18.30
C THR A 64 6.66 -1.10 19.72
N HIS A 65 6.51 0.00 20.46
CA HIS A 65 6.01 -0.05 21.84
C HIS A 65 4.59 -0.63 21.93
N SER A 66 3.72 -0.37 20.94
CA SER A 66 2.38 -0.95 20.85
C SER A 66 2.42 -2.46 20.60
N GLU A 67 3.31 -2.94 19.74
CA GLU A 67 3.49 -4.38 19.49
C GLU A 67 4.02 -5.11 20.72
N LEU A 68 4.83 -4.46 21.57
CA LEU A 68 5.29 -5.03 22.84
C LEU A 68 4.19 -5.01 23.90
N LYS A 69 3.47 -3.89 24.04
CA LYS A 69 2.41 -3.71 25.03
C LYS A 69 1.19 -4.59 24.76
N LEU A 70 0.85 -4.79 23.49
CA LEU A 70 -0.34 -5.54 23.05
C LEU A 70 -0.02 -6.97 22.60
N ALA A 71 1.22 -7.43 22.77
CA ALA A 71 1.72 -8.71 22.25
C ALA A 71 0.87 -9.94 22.60
N ASN A 72 0.11 -9.88 23.70
CA ASN A 72 -0.75 -10.96 24.22
C ASN A 72 -2.18 -10.48 24.51
N SER A 73 -2.59 -9.34 23.94
CA SER A 73 -3.95 -8.81 24.10
C SER A 73 -4.70 -8.85 22.77
N TYR A 74 -6.00 -9.17 22.84
CA TYR A 74 -7.03 -8.98 21.81
C TYR A 74 -6.58 -9.05 20.34
N PHE A 75 -6.84 -10.19 19.67
CA PHE A 75 -6.66 -10.47 18.23
C PHE A 75 -5.26 -10.28 17.60
N TYR A 76 -4.30 -9.65 18.27
CA TYR A 76 -2.92 -9.49 17.78
C TYR A 76 -1.96 -10.40 18.56
N VAL A 77 -1.49 -11.46 17.91
CA VAL A 77 -0.45 -12.35 18.44
C VAL A 77 0.80 -12.16 17.61
N LYS A 78 1.85 -11.60 18.22
CA LYS A 78 3.09 -11.24 17.50
C LYS A 78 3.72 -12.42 16.75
N SER A 79 3.69 -13.62 17.34
CA SER A 79 4.22 -14.83 16.69
C SER A 79 3.45 -15.21 15.43
N MET A 80 2.11 -15.08 15.44
CA MET A 80 1.28 -15.30 14.26
C MET A 80 1.56 -14.25 13.17
N CYS A 81 1.71 -12.98 13.54
CA CYS A 81 2.05 -11.92 12.58
C CYS A 81 3.42 -12.17 11.93
N MET A 82 4.45 -12.51 12.73
CA MET A 82 5.78 -12.85 12.21
C MET A 82 5.73 -14.07 11.29
N PHE A 83 4.92 -15.08 11.64
CA PHE A 83 4.74 -16.27 10.82
C PHE A 83 4.06 -15.96 9.49
N ALA A 84 2.98 -15.17 9.50
CA ALA A 84 2.28 -14.72 8.30
C ALA A 84 3.23 -13.97 7.34
N TRP A 85 4.07 -13.07 7.87
CA TRP A 85 5.07 -12.39 7.06
C TRP A 85 6.14 -13.32 6.49
N LYS A 86 6.58 -14.32 7.25
CA LYS A 86 7.53 -15.32 6.77
C LYS A 86 6.96 -16.17 5.63
N LEU A 87 5.65 -16.43 5.63
CA LEU A 87 4.96 -17.12 4.53
C LEU A 87 4.74 -16.22 3.32
N PHE A 88 4.41 -14.95 3.53
CA PHE A 88 4.12 -14.00 2.45
C PHE A 88 5.38 -13.58 1.68
N LEU A 89 6.53 -13.50 2.36
CA LEU A 89 7.78 -13.07 1.75
C LEU A 89 8.46 -14.19 0.95
N PRO A 90 9.04 -13.87 -0.22
CA PRO A 90 9.92 -14.79 -0.95
C PRO A 90 11.03 -15.36 -0.05
N ARG A 91 11.42 -16.62 -0.29
CA ARG A 91 12.34 -17.40 0.56
C ARG A 91 13.68 -16.73 0.87
N LYS A 92 14.15 -15.83 -0.01
CA LYS A 92 15.41 -15.07 0.14
C LYS A 92 15.22 -13.67 0.73
N SER A 93 13.98 -13.19 0.82
CA SER A 93 13.67 -11.89 1.41
C SER A 93 13.28 -12.08 2.87
N SER A 94 13.81 -11.20 3.71
CA SER A 94 13.46 -11.17 5.12
C SER A 94 12.68 -9.90 5.44
N VAL A 95 11.93 -9.90 6.54
CA VAL A 95 11.19 -8.71 7.01
C VAL A 95 12.12 -7.51 7.17
N TRP A 96 13.39 -7.77 7.49
CA TRP A 96 14.47 -6.80 7.71
C TRP A 96 14.93 -6.09 6.43
N THR A 97 14.66 -6.64 5.26
CA THR A 97 15.22 -6.18 3.98
C THR A 97 14.21 -5.54 3.05
N THR A 98 12.91 -5.67 3.35
CA THR A 98 11.85 -5.32 2.39
C THR A 98 11.24 -3.96 2.73
N GLN A 99 11.60 -2.92 1.98
CA GLN A 99 11.04 -1.56 2.09
C GLN A 99 9.51 -1.49 1.94
N LEU A 100 8.87 -2.55 1.42
CA LEU A 100 7.41 -2.66 1.28
C LEU A 100 6.67 -2.85 2.63
N LEU A 101 7.40 -3.13 3.70
CA LEU A 101 6.85 -3.48 5.01
C LEU A 101 6.80 -2.29 5.97
N THR A 102 7.59 -1.26 5.69
CA THR A 102 7.74 -0.04 6.50
C THR A 102 7.72 1.22 5.64
N PRO A 103 6.53 1.67 5.18
CA PRO A 103 6.42 3.00 4.56
C PRO A 103 6.86 4.13 5.53
N LEU A 104 6.88 3.87 6.84
CA LEU A 104 7.34 4.80 7.87
C LEU A 104 8.83 5.21 7.76
N SER A 105 9.67 4.41 7.08
CA SER A 105 11.07 4.79 6.83
C SER A 105 11.21 6.01 5.91
N GLN A 106 10.17 6.36 5.14
CA GLN A 106 10.13 7.56 4.30
C GLN A 106 9.53 8.78 5.00
N ILE A 107 8.87 8.62 6.16
CA ILE A 107 8.25 9.73 6.91
C ILE A 107 9.26 10.42 7.83
N GLY A 108 10.35 9.74 8.20
CA GLY A 108 11.44 10.29 9.03
C GLY A 108 12.31 11.37 8.38
N GLY A 109 11.95 11.87 7.19
CA GLY A 109 12.60 13.01 6.53
C GLY A 109 11.81 14.32 6.61
N LEU A 110 10.70 14.35 7.34
CA LEU A 110 9.79 15.50 7.46
C LEU A 110 9.49 15.90 8.92
N LEU A 111 10.32 15.46 9.87
CA LEU A 111 10.40 15.98 11.25
C LEU A 111 11.87 16.24 11.56
#